data_AF-A0A8T3U7D0-F1
#
_entry.id   AF-A0A8T3U7D0-F1
#
_cell.length_a   1.000
_cell.length_b   1.000
_cell.length_c   1.000
_cell.angle_alpha   90.00
_cell.angle_beta   90.00
_cell.angle_gamma   90.00
#
_symmetry.space_group_name_H-M   'P 1'
#
loop_
_entity.id
_entity.type
_entity.pdbx_description
1 polymer ?
#
loop_
_entity_poly.entity_id
_entity_poly.type
_entity_poly.pdbx_seq_one_letter_code
_entity_poly.pdbx_strand_id
1 'polypeptide(L)'
;ANKKRVIVDEAWMLLPFPEAVDFLNTMARRARKRNVSLALVSQRFQDFYEMSAVQAVLTSSDTKLFLAQDNAEIDYIRETFKLSEGEASFLATATVGKGLLKIGDDTTILSIEPTQMEFEFVDTNINTKVERENAKIKEEGN
;
A
#
# COMPACT_ATOMS: atom_id res chain seq x y z
N ALA A 1 3.72 8.26 26.42
CA ALA A 1 2.73 7.40 25.74
C ALA A 1 3.41 6.74 24.54
N ASN A 2 3.41 5.40 24.45
CA ASN A 2 4.06 4.69 23.35
C ASN A 2 3.33 4.93 22.03
N LYS A 3 4.08 5.23 20.97
CA LYS A 3 3.56 5.31 19.59
C LYS A 3 3.16 3.89 19.17
N LYS A 4 1.92 3.70 18.74
CA LYS A 4 1.45 2.42 18.17
C LYS A 4 1.24 2.58 16.68
N ARG A 5 1.62 1.56 15.90
CA ARG A 5 1.36 1.49 14.46
C ARG A 5 0.49 0.28 14.20
N VAL A 6 -0.62 0.48 13.51
CA VAL A 6 -1.48 -0.58 13.01
C VAL A 6 -1.32 -0.59 11.50
N ILE A 7 -0.80 -1.70 10.98
CA ILE A 7 -0.58 -1.90 9.56
C ILE A 7 -1.48 -3.07 9.16
N VAL A 8 -2.33 -2.85 8.18
CA VAL A 8 -3.20 -3.88 7.62
C VAL A 8 -2.80 -4.06 6.18
N ASP A 9 -2.18 -5.19 5.91
CA ASP A 9 -1.89 -5.63 4.56
C ASP A 9 -3.08 -6.43 4.00
N GLU A 10 -3.23 -6.45 2.68
CA GLU A 10 -4.39 -7.06 1.98
C GLU A 10 -5.75 -6.62 2.58
N ALA A 11 -5.89 -5.33 2.84
CA ALA A 11 -7.02 -4.79 3.59
C ALA A 11 -8.39 -5.07 2.93
N TRP A 12 -8.44 -5.36 1.63
CA TRP A 12 -9.65 -5.78 0.92
C TRP A 12 -10.29 -7.02 1.53
N MET A 13 -9.50 -7.91 2.15
CA MET A 13 -9.97 -9.12 2.81
C MET A 13 -10.89 -8.84 4.01
N LEU A 14 -10.82 -7.62 4.58
CA LEU A 14 -11.64 -7.23 5.72
C LEU A 14 -13.00 -6.66 5.30
N LEU A 15 -13.16 -6.27 4.03
CA LEU A 15 -14.38 -5.64 3.53
C LEU A 15 -15.65 -6.51 3.66
N PRO A 16 -15.59 -7.85 3.51
CA PRO A 16 -16.76 -8.71 3.73
C PRO A 16 -17.26 -8.75 5.18
N PHE A 17 -16.48 -8.27 6.15
CA PHE A 17 -16.79 -8.37 7.58
C PHE A 17 -17.20 -7.01 8.17
N PRO A 18 -18.48 -6.78 8.48
CA PRO A 18 -18.97 -5.49 8.97
C PRO A 18 -18.25 -4.99 10.23
N GLU A 19 -17.91 -5.90 11.15
CA GLU A 19 -17.20 -5.56 12.39
C GLU A 19 -15.76 -5.10 12.13
N ALA A 20 -15.09 -5.70 11.14
CA ALA A 20 -13.75 -5.28 10.74
C ALA A 20 -13.79 -3.90 10.07
N VAL A 21 -14.79 -3.66 9.23
CA VAL A 21 -15.04 -2.35 8.61
C VAL A 21 -15.31 -1.27 9.65
N ASP A 22 -16.13 -1.54 10.67
CA ASP A 22 -16.37 -0.61 11.78
C ASP A 22 -15.08 -0.30 12.56
N PHE A 23 -14.26 -1.32 12.80
CA PHE A 23 -12.94 -1.14 13.41
C PHE A 23 -12.05 -0.22 12.57
N LEU A 24 -11.94 -0.46 11.26
CA LEU A 24 -11.14 0.37 10.34
C LEU A 24 -11.62 1.83 10.35
N ASN A 25 -12.94 2.06 10.25
CA ASN A 25 -13.53 3.40 10.31
C ASN A 25 -13.25 4.12 11.63
N THR A 26 -13.39 3.40 12.75
CA THR A 26 -13.11 3.93 14.08
C THR A 26 -11.63 4.33 14.21
N MET A 27 -10.73 3.47 13.72
CA MET A 27 -9.30 3.73 13.71
C MET A 27 -8.97 4.94 12.85
N ALA A 28 -9.46 4.99 11.62
CA ALA A 28 -9.20 6.08 10.68
C ALA A 28 -9.61 7.46 11.26
N ARG A 29 -10.72 7.54 12.00
CA ARG A 29 -11.19 8.79 12.63
C ARG A 29 -10.52 9.14 13.96
N ARG A 30 -10.05 8.15 14.73
CA ARG A 30 -9.63 8.36 16.14
C ARG A 30 -8.15 8.11 16.41
N ALA A 31 -7.43 7.43 15.52
CA ALA A 31 -6.04 7.01 15.75
C ALA A 31 -5.12 8.20 16.07
N ARG A 32 -5.25 9.32 15.33
CA ARG A 32 -4.47 10.55 15.54
C ARG A 32 -4.57 11.08 16.97
N LYS A 33 -5.77 11.11 17.56
CA LYS A 33 -5.98 11.60 18.95
C LYS A 33 -5.33 10.71 20.00
N ARG A 34 -4.97 9.47 19.65
CA ARG A 34 -4.40 8.47 20.56
C ARG A 34 -2.93 8.19 20.28
N ASN A 35 -2.27 9.02 19.47
CA ASN A 35 -0.87 8.81 19.05
C ASN A 35 -0.66 7.43 18.37
N VAL A 36 -1.65 7.03 17.56
CA VAL A 36 -1.65 5.80 16.76
C VAL A 36 -1.67 6.17 15.28
N SER A 37 -0.91 5.44 14.45
CA SER A 37 -1.02 5.49 13.00
C SER A 37 -1.74 4.25 12.47
N LEU A 38 -2.60 4.46 11.47
CA LEU A 38 -3.18 3.39 10.67
C LEU A 38 -2.57 3.48 9.26
N ALA A 39 -2.04 2.36 8.76
CA ALA A 39 -1.62 2.21 7.38
C ALA A 39 -2.38 1.02 6.78
N LEU A 40 -3.04 1.24 5.65
CA LEU A 40 -3.75 0.21 4.92
C LEU A 40 -3.07 0.03 3.57
N VAL A 41 -2.87 -1.23 3.21
CA VAL A 41 -2.25 -1.64 1.95
C VAL A 41 -3.22 -2.59 1.26
N SER A 42 -3.46 -2.36 -0.03
CA SER A 42 -4.30 -3.20 -0.88
C SER A 42 -3.86 -3.07 -2.33
N GLN A 43 -4.04 -4.13 -3.10
CA GLN A 43 -3.72 -4.19 -4.52
C GLN A 43 -4.87 -3.70 -5.41
N ARG A 44 -6.12 -3.88 -4.98
CA ARG A 44 -7.32 -3.51 -5.74
C ARG A 44 -8.02 -2.34 -5.05
N PHE A 45 -8.11 -1.21 -5.73
CA PHE A 45 -8.73 -0.01 -5.18
C PHE A 45 -10.24 -0.02 -5.39
N GLN A 46 -10.72 -0.58 -6.51
CA GLN A 46 -12.14 -0.70 -6.85
C GLN A 46 -12.97 -1.30 -5.70
N ASP A 47 -12.46 -2.34 -5.03
CA ASP A 47 -13.15 -3.01 -3.91
C ASP A 47 -13.48 -2.02 -2.76
N PHE A 48 -12.61 -1.02 -2.53
CA PHE A 48 -12.85 0.04 -1.54
C PHE A 48 -13.74 1.15 -2.09
N TYR A 49 -13.60 1.47 -3.37
CA TYR A 49 -14.34 2.54 -4.02
C TYR A 49 -15.85 2.25 -4.04
N GLU A 50 -16.24 1.03 -4.37
CA GLU A 50 -17.65 0.60 -4.48
C GLU A 50 -18.37 0.55 -3.12
N MET A 51 -17.62 0.51 -2.03
CA MET A 51 -18.15 0.30 -0.69
C MET A 51 -18.25 1.62 0.09
N SER A 52 -19.45 2.20 0.12
CA SER A 52 -19.73 3.46 0.83
C SER A 52 -19.36 3.43 2.32
N ALA A 53 -19.42 2.25 2.95
CA ALA A 53 -19.09 2.06 4.35
C ALA A 53 -17.62 2.34 4.68
N VAL A 54 -16.68 2.26 3.73
CA VAL A 54 -15.23 2.49 3.96
C VAL A 54 -14.74 3.84 3.44
N GLN A 55 -15.63 4.72 2.99
CA GLN A 55 -15.26 6.06 2.49
C GLN A 55 -14.47 6.90 3.51
N ALA A 56 -14.74 6.74 4.81
CA ALA A 56 -14.00 7.46 5.85
C ALA A 56 -12.52 7.06 5.89
N VAL A 57 -12.22 5.80 5.62
CA VAL A 57 -10.86 5.26 5.59
C VAL A 57 -10.05 5.87 4.44
N LEU A 58 -10.68 5.98 3.27
CA LEU A 58 -10.07 6.56 2.07
C LEU A 58 -9.78 8.06 2.22
N THR A 59 -10.74 8.79 2.81
CA THR A 59 -10.69 10.26 2.89
C THR A 59 -9.92 10.80 4.09
N SER A 60 -9.82 10.04 5.19
CA SER A 60 -9.15 10.52 6.41
C SER A 60 -7.63 10.34 6.44
N SER A 61 -7.09 9.56 5.48
CA SER A 61 -5.65 9.34 5.37
C SER A 61 -4.99 10.51 4.64
N ASP A 62 -4.18 11.30 5.34
CA ASP A 62 -3.52 12.49 4.78
C ASP A 62 -2.39 12.10 3.80
N THR A 63 -1.65 11.04 4.13
CA THR A 63 -0.58 10.48 3.31
C THR A 63 -1.09 9.29 2.51
N LYS A 64 -0.82 9.29 1.20
CA LYS A 64 -1.18 8.23 0.26
C LYS A 64 0.02 7.91 -0.61
N LEU A 65 0.36 6.64 -0.73
CA LEU A 65 1.41 6.15 -1.60
C LEU A 65 0.77 5.24 -2.65
N PHE A 66 0.89 5.63 -3.91
CA PHE A 66 0.45 4.85 -5.05
C PHE A 66 1.67 4.31 -5.77
N LEU A 67 1.75 3.00 -5.98
CA LEU A 67 2.73 2.39 -6.87
C LEU A 67 2.13 2.22 -8.27
N ALA A 68 2.80 1.53 -9.19
CA ALA A 68 2.23 1.17 -10.49
C ALA A 68 0.80 0.61 -10.35
N GLN A 69 -0.12 1.11 -11.17
CA GLN A 69 -1.53 0.72 -11.15
C GLN A 69 -1.97 0.22 -12.53
N ASP A 70 -2.95 -0.69 -12.54
CA ASP A 70 -3.59 -1.14 -13.77
C ASP A 70 -4.49 -0.04 -14.36
N ASN A 71 -4.58 0.02 -15.70
CA ASN A 71 -5.43 0.99 -16.41
C ASN A 71 -6.90 0.97 -15.95
N ALA A 72 -7.40 -0.18 -15.50
CA ALA A 72 -8.77 -0.33 -15.00
C ALA A 72 -9.01 0.38 -13.65
N GLU A 73 -7.97 0.62 -12.85
CA GLU A 73 -8.05 1.23 -11.51
C GLU A 73 -7.80 2.75 -11.55
N ILE A 74 -7.09 3.23 -12.58
CA ILE A 74 -6.59 4.61 -12.68
C ILE A 74 -7.69 5.65 -12.59
N ASP A 75 -8.82 5.46 -13.28
CA ASP A 75 -9.90 6.45 -13.27
C ASP A 75 -10.54 6.58 -11.87
N TYR A 76 -10.73 5.47 -11.16
CA TYR A 76 -11.25 5.47 -9.79
C TYR A 76 -10.30 6.19 -8.82
N ILE A 77 -9.00 5.92 -8.92
CA ILE A 77 -7.95 6.55 -8.11
C ILE A 77 -7.89 8.04 -8.41
N ARG A 78 -7.90 8.42 -9.71
CA ARG A 78 -7.88 9.83 -10.14
C ARG A 78 -9.05 10.60 -9.57
N GLU A 79 -10.26 10.08 -9.72
CA GLU A 79 -11.49 10.72 -9.23
C GLU A 79 -11.47 10.85 -7.70
N THR A 80 -11.17 9.77 -6.99
CA THR A 80 -11.23 9.74 -5.52
C THR A 80 -10.18 10.65 -4.88
N PHE A 81 -8.97 10.65 -5.42
CA PHE A 81 -7.83 11.35 -4.82
C PHE A 81 -7.47 12.65 -5.52
N LYS A 82 -8.31 13.08 -6.49
CA LYS A 82 -8.16 14.33 -7.24
C LYS A 82 -6.78 14.45 -7.88
N LEU A 83 -6.32 13.37 -8.51
CA LEU A 83 -5.08 13.39 -9.25
C LEU A 83 -5.29 14.16 -10.57
N SER A 84 -4.26 14.88 -10.98
CA SER A 84 -4.15 15.44 -12.32
C SER A 84 -4.03 14.32 -13.36
N GLU A 85 -4.31 14.67 -14.62
CA GLU A 85 -4.14 13.74 -15.75
C GLU A 85 -2.71 13.23 -15.88
N GLY A 86 -1.71 14.09 -15.60
CA GLY A 86 -0.29 13.72 -15.62
C GLY A 86 0.08 12.73 -14.52
N GLU A 87 -0.42 12.92 -13.30
CA GLU A 87 -0.21 12.00 -12.17
C GLU A 87 -0.85 10.63 -12.42
N ALA A 88 -2.08 10.62 -12.94
CA ALA A 88 -2.78 9.40 -13.34
C ALA A 88 -2.03 8.66 -14.46
N SER A 89 -1.60 9.38 -15.50
CA SER A 89 -0.83 8.82 -16.61
C SER A 89 0.52 8.26 -16.16
N PHE A 90 1.17 8.92 -15.19
CA PHE A 90 2.39 8.41 -14.58
C PHE A 90 2.14 7.08 -13.86
N LEU A 91 1.10 6.97 -13.03
CA LEU A 91 0.78 5.73 -12.31
C LEU A 91 0.46 4.56 -13.24
N ALA A 92 -0.19 4.82 -14.38
CA ALA A 92 -0.51 3.83 -15.41
C ALA A 92 0.73 3.29 -16.14
N THR A 93 1.82 4.07 -16.16
CA THR A 93 3.05 3.75 -16.91
C THR A 93 4.26 3.54 -15.99
N ALA A 94 4.06 3.63 -14.68
CA ALA A 94 5.11 3.48 -13.69
C ALA A 94 5.66 2.04 -13.70
N THR A 95 6.97 1.93 -13.56
CA THR A 95 7.65 0.65 -13.37
C THR A 95 7.64 0.26 -11.89
N VAL A 96 7.88 -1.03 -11.61
CA VAL A 96 8.06 -1.52 -10.24
C VAL A 96 9.09 -0.65 -9.48
N GLY A 97 8.76 -0.32 -8.23
CA GLY A 97 9.59 0.55 -7.38
C GLY A 97 9.38 2.04 -7.59
N LYS A 98 8.72 2.49 -8.67
CA LYS A 98 8.33 3.88 -8.85
C LYS A 98 6.90 4.12 -8.39
N GLY A 99 6.66 5.28 -7.81
CA GLY A 99 5.35 5.61 -7.26
C GLY A 99 5.12 7.10 -7.07
N LEU A 100 3.89 7.43 -6.72
CA LEU A 100 3.40 8.76 -6.43
C LEU A 100 3.08 8.86 -4.93
N LEU A 101 3.74 9.79 -4.23
CA LEU A 101 3.45 10.12 -2.85
C LEU A 101 2.65 11.41 -2.80
N LYS A 102 1.43 11.32 -2.28
CA LYS A 102 0.54 12.46 -2.07
C LYS A 102 0.37 12.71 -0.57
N ILE A 103 0.58 13.96 -0.14
CA ILE A 103 0.40 14.40 1.24
C ILE A 103 -0.45 15.67 1.20
N GLY A 104 -1.71 15.57 1.63
CA GLY A 104 -2.68 16.64 1.41
C GLY A 104 -2.79 16.97 -0.08
N ASP A 105 -2.50 18.23 -0.44
CA ASP A 105 -2.55 18.71 -1.81
C ASP A 105 -1.22 18.51 -2.55
N ASP A 106 -0.11 18.34 -1.83
CA ASP A 106 1.22 18.17 -2.43
C ASP A 106 1.41 16.76 -2.96
N THR A 107 2.07 16.66 -4.11
CA THR A 107 2.41 15.38 -4.73
C THR A 107 3.86 15.36 -5.20
N THR A 108 4.53 14.21 -5.02
CA THR A 108 5.87 13.97 -5.54
C THR A 108 6.00 12.57 -6.13
N ILE A 109 6.81 12.43 -7.19
CA ILE A 109 7.21 11.15 -7.74
C ILE A 109 8.42 10.64 -6.96
N LEU A 110 8.41 9.36 -6.61
CA LEU A 110 9.51 8.72 -5.91
C LEU A 110 9.95 7.41 -6.57
N SER A 111 11.19 7.03 -6.27
CA SER A 111 11.78 5.73 -6.58
C SER A 111 12.15 5.06 -5.25
N ILE A 112 11.68 3.84 -5.05
CA ILE A 112 11.95 3.00 -3.88
C ILE A 112 12.91 1.91 -4.31
N GLU A 113 14.13 2.01 -3.82
CA GLU A 113 15.20 1.05 -4.10
C GLU A 113 15.60 0.39 -2.77
N PRO A 114 15.07 -0.81 -2.47
CA PRO A 114 15.46 -1.53 -1.28
C PRO A 114 16.94 -1.94 -1.37
N THR A 115 17.62 -1.93 -0.24
CA THR A 115 18.95 -2.54 -0.16
C THR A 115 18.87 -4.04 -0.39
N GLN A 116 19.98 -4.67 -0.75
CA GLN A 116 20.03 -6.13 -0.93
C GLN A 116 19.57 -6.88 0.33
N MET A 117 19.98 -6.41 1.51
CA MET A 117 19.59 -7.01 2.79
C MET A 117 18.08 -6.89 3.03
N GLU A 118 17.47 -5.73 2.75
CA GLU A 118 16.03 -5.54 2.87
C GLU A 118 15.27 -6.43 1.90
N PHE A 119 15.75 -6.52 0.65
CA PHE A 119 15.13 -7.35 -0.38
C PHE A 119 15.14 -8.83 0.03
N GLU A 120 16.28 -9.35 0.48
CA GLU A 120 16.39 -10.74 0.96
C GLU A 120 15.49 -11.04 2.15
N PHE A 121 15.26 -10.05 3.02
CA PHE A 121 14.37 -10.18 4.17
C PHE A 121 12.89 -10.23 3.77
N VAL A 122 12.45 -9.37 2.84
CA VAL A 122 11.04 -9.27 2.43
C VAL A 122 10.62 -10.25 1.35
N ASP A 123 11.57 -10.86 0.64
CA ASP A 123 11.29 -11.77 -0.47
C ASP A 123 10.39 -12.92 -0.02
N THR A 124 9.17 -12.97 -0.55
CA THR A 124 8.18 -14.01 -0.28
C THR A 124 8.22 -15.11 -1.34
N ASN A 125 9.04 -14.97 -2.39
CA ASN A 125 9.13 -15.96 -3.45
C ASN A 125 9.91 -17.20 -2.97
N ILE A 126 9.17 -18.29 -2.78
CA ILE A 126 9.71 -19.58 -2.33
C ILE A 126 10.73 -20.11 -3.34
N ASN A 127 10.50 -19.92 -4.64
CA ASN A 127 11.43 -20.42 -5.67
C ASN A 127 12.79 -19.71 -5.56
N THR A 128 12.78 -18.40 -5.35
CA THR A 128 14.00 -17.60 -5.19
C THR A 128 14.73 -17.95 -3.89
N LYS A 129 14.01 -18.30 -2.82
CA LYS A 129 14.61 -18.83 -1.59
C LYS A 129 15.28 -20.18 -1.80
N VAL A 130 14.60 -21.11 -2.46
CA VAL A 130 15.13 -22.45 -2.76
C VAL A 130 16.35 -22.38 -3.68
N GLU A 131 16.34 -21.50 -4.69
CA GLU A 131 17.50 -21.26 -5.56
C GLU A 131 18.71 -20.72 -4.79
N ARG A 132 18.50 -19.77 -3.87
CA ARG A 132 19.56 -19.22 -3.01
C ARG A 132 20.12 -20.26 -2.01
N GLU A 133 19.27 -21.08 -1.40
CA GLU A 133 19.70 -22.17 -0.52
C GLU A 133 20.55 -23.20 -1.28
N ASN A 134 20.11 -23.60 -2.48
CA ASN A 134 20.85 -24.52 -3.32
C ASN A 134 22.20 -23.96 -3.79
N ALA A 135 22.29 -22.64 -4.02
CA ALA A 135 23.55 -21.97 -4.33
C ALA A 135 24.51 -21.98 -3.15
N LYS A 136 24.02 -21.69 -1.93
CA LYS A 136 24.84 -21.72 -0.70
C LYS A 136 25.36 -23.13 -0.38
N ILE A 137 24.52 -24.17 -0.52
CA ILE A 137 24.94 -25.56 -0.30
C ILE A 137 26.05 -25.98 -1.28
N LYS A 138 26.02 -25.48 -2.52
CA LYS A 138 27.09 -25.73 -3.51
C LYS A 138 28.39 -24.99 -3.20
N GLU A 139 28.32 -23.83 -2.56
CA GLU A 139 29.51 -23.07 -2.15
C GLU A 139 30.14 -23.61 -0.85
N GLU A 140 29.35 -24.13 0.09
CA GLU A 140 29.83 -24.70 1.35
C GLU A 140 30.27 -26.18 1.23
N GLY A 141 29.81 -26.89 0.20
CA GLY A 141 30.16 -28.28 -0.09
C GLY A 141 31.42 -28.48 -0.95
N ASN A 142 32.16 -27.41 -1.23
CA ASN A 142 33.36 -27.38 -2.08
C ASN A 142 34.53 -26.75 -1.29
#